data_AF-A0A9D7I3R1-F1
#
_entry.id   AF-A0A9D7I3R1-F1
#
_cell.length_a   1.000
_cell.length_b   1.000
_cell.length_c   1.000
_cell.angle_alpha   90.00
_cell.angle_beta   90.00
_cell.angle_gamma   90.00
#
_symmetry.space_group_name_H-M   'P 1'
#
loop_
_entity.id
_entity.type
_entity.pdbx_description
1 polymer ?
#
loop_
_entity_poly.entity_id
_entity_poly.type
_entity_poly.pdbx_seq_one_letter_code
_entity_poly.pdbx_strand_id
1 'polypeptide(L)' 'MNMLKLVGILLIIGGLALGYMGIQKVSKNDASVEILDLEIDVSNKSGKQQGYIYLGLAVLLFGGGIYTLTRKQ' A
#
# COMPACT_ATOMS: atom_id res chain seq x y z
N MET A 1 -16.97 17.21 -14.46
CA MET A 1 -16.81 15.97 -13.67
C MET A 1 -17.45 16.20 -12.31
N ASN A 2 -18.30 15.30 -11.83
CA ASN A 2 -18.89 15.44 -10.48
C ASN A 2 -17.78 15.28 -9.44
N MET A 3 -17.84 16.08 -8.36
CA MET A 3 -16.83 16.10 -7.29
C MET A 3 -16.61 14.70 -6.68
N LEU A 4 -17.66 13.89 -6.53
CA LEU A 4 -17.55 12.50 -6.05
C LEU A 4 -16.76 11.60 -6.99
N LYS A 5 -16.92 11.76 -8.31
CA LYS A 5 -16.12 11.01 -9.29
C LYS A 5 -14.65 11.42 -9.23
N LEU A 6 -14.37 12.71 -9.02
CA LEU A 6 -13.01 13.21 -8.85
C LEU A 6 -12.36 12.61 -7.59
N VAL A 7 -13.08 12.59 -6.46
CA VAL A 7 -12.63 11.98 -5.20
C VAL A 7 -12.41 10.48 -5.37
N GLY A 8 -13.31 9.76 -6.05
CA GLY A 8 -13.15 8.34 -6.34
C GLY A 8 -11.90 8.03 -7.17
N ILE A 9 -11.62 8.83 -8.21
CA ILE A 9 -10.40 8.69 -9.02
C ILE A 9 -9.14 8.96 -8.19
N LEU A 10 -9.13 10.01 -7.35
CA LEU A 10 -8.02 10.32 -6.45
C LEU A 10 -7.76 9.19 -5.45
N LEU A 11 -8.82 8.59 -4.88
CA LEU A 11 -8.71 7.45 -3.97
C LEU A 11 -8.10 6.22 -4.65
N ILE A 12 -8.50 5.94 -5.90
CA ILE A 12 -7.94 4.84 -6.70
C ILE A 12 -6.45 5.07 -6.98
N ILE A 13 -6.08 6.27 -7.46
CA ILE A 13 -4.68 6.61 -7.75
C ILE A 13 -3.83 6.56 -6.47
N GLY A 14 -4.33 7.12 -5.36
CA GLY A 14 -3.66 7.06 -4.07
C GLY A 14 -3.50 5.64 -3.54
N GLY A 15 -4.53 4.80 -3.70
CA GLY A 15 -4.47 3.37 -3.36
C GLY A 15 -3.42 2.62 -4.16
N LEU A 16 -3.32 2.85 -5.47
CA LEU A 16 -2.30 2.22 -6.31
C LEU A 16 -0.88 2.66 -5.92
N ALA A 17 -0.67 3.95 -5.61
CA ALA A 17 0.62 4.46 -5.17
C ALA A 17 1.06 3.85 -3.82
N LEU A 18 0.15 3.79 -2.84
CA LEU A 18 0.40 3.14 -1.56
C LEU A 18 0.61 1.64 -1.70
N GLY A 19 -0.12 0.98 -2.60
CA GLY A 19 0.04 -0.44 -2.91
C GLY A 19 1.44 -0.72 -3.46
N TYR A 20 1.90 0.07 -4.43
CA TYR A 20 3.25 -0.04 -4.98
C TYR A 20 4.32 0.17 -3.91
N MET A 21 4.17 1.19 -3.06
CA MET A 21 5.08 1.42 -1.93
C MET A 21 5.05 0.26 -0.93
N GLY A 22 3.87 -0.30 -0.64
CA GLY A 22 3.69 -1.45 0.23
C GLY A 22 4.40 -2.69 -0.30
N ILE A 23 4.16 -3.07 -1.56
CA ILE A 23 4.85 -4.19 -2.22
C ILE A 23 6.36 -3.97 -2.19
N GLN A 24 6.82 -2.78 -2.55
CA GLN A 24 8.26 -2.48 -2.58
C GLN A 24 8.87 -2.58 -1.18
N LYS A 25 8.15 -2.15 -0.13
CA LYS A 25 8.61 -2.26 1.25
C LYS A 25 8.62 -3.70 1.74
N VAL A 26 7.61 -4.51 1.40
CA VAL A 26 7.60 -5.95 1.69
C VAL A 26 8.75 -6.64 0.97
N SER A 27 8.88 -6.50 -0.36
CA SER A 27 9.95 -7.13 -1.15
C SER A 27 11.36 -6.72 -0.75
N LYS A 28 11.60 -5.44 -0.40
CA LYS A 28 12.93 -4.99 0.05
C LYS A 28 13.30 -5.53 1.43
N ASN A 29 12.32 -5.76 2.31
CA ASN A 29 12.57 -6.41 3.59
C ASN A 29 12.65 -7.94 3.43
N ASP A 30 11.92 -8.56 2.49
CA ASP A 30 12.12 -9.96 2.12
C ASP A 30 13.51 -10.22 1.51
N ALA A 31 14.00 -9.29 0.68
CA ALA A 31 15.39 -9.24 0.22
C ALA A 31 16.35 -8.72 1.31
N SER A 32 16.15 -9.23 2.54
CA SER A 32 17.15 -9.20 3.60
C SER A 32 18.40 -9.81 3.04
N VAL A 33 19.30 -8.93 2.63
CA VAL A 33 20.56 -9.29 2.04
C VAL A 33 21.30 -10.10 3.10
N GLU A 34 21.63 -11.33 2.73
CA GLU A 34 22.48 -12.30 3.41
C GLU A 34 23.92 -11.76 3.53
N ILE A 35 24.07 -10.51 3.98
CA ILE A 35 25.36 -9.89 4.30
C ILE A 35 25.71 -10.33 5.71
N LEU A 36 26.17 -11.57 5.80
CA LEU A 36 27.22 -11.96 6.74
C LEU A 36 26.87 -11.93 8.24
N ASP A 37 25.73 -12.48 8.65
CA ASP A 37 25.48 -12.91 10.05
C ASP A 37 25.36 -11.76 11.08
N LEU A 38 25.38 -10.49 10.64
CA LEU A 38 25.06 -9.33 11.46
C LEU A 38 23.56 -9.06 11.37
N GLU A 39 22.85 -9.78 12.23
CA GLU A 39 21.43 -9.71 12.56
C GLU A 39 20.92 -8.26 12.74
N ILE A 40 20.54 -7.60 11.65
CA ILE A 40 19.64 -6.44 11.68
C ILE A 40 18.18 -6.97 11.71
N ASP A 41 17.87 -7.91 12.62
CA ASP A 41 16.52 -8.55 12.71
C ASP A 41 15.43 -7.53 13.06
N VAL A 42 15.81 -6.46 13.76
CA VAL A 42 14.88 -5.45 14.29
C VAL A 42 14.21 -4.62 13.19
N SER A 43 14.91 -4.37 12.07
CA SER A 43 14.34 -3.61 10.95
C SER A 43 13.45 -4.47 10.06
N ASN A 44 13.79 -5.75 9.89
CA ASN A 44 13.13 -6.62 8.93
C ASN A 44 11.66 -6.91 9.30
N LYS A 45 11.38 -7.27 10.56
CA LYS A 45 10.00 -7.48 11.04
C LYS A 45 9.17 -6.21 10.99
N SER A 46 9.73 -5.09 11.44
CA SER A 46 9.04 -3.80 11.45
C SER A 46 8.74 -3.31 10.04
N GLY A 47 9.69 -3.49 9.11
CA GLY A 47 9.54 -3.12 7.70
C GLY A 47 8.49 -3.94 6.96
N LYS A 48 8.47 -5.27 7.16
CA LYS A 48 7.42 -6.14 6.61
C LYS A 48 6.04 -5.81 7.19
N GLN A 49 5.94 -5.62 8.50
CA GLN A 49 4.68 -5.24 9.15
C GLN A 49 4.14 -3.91 8.60
N GLN A 50 5.00 -2.89 8.46
CA GLN A 50 4.62 -1.64 7.81
C GLN A 50 4.18 -1.87 6.35
N GLY A 51 4.91 -2.68 5.59
CA GLY A 51 4.54 -3.04 4.23
C GLY A 51 3.14 -3.66 4.12
N TYR A 52 2.79 -4.59 5.01
CA TYR A 52 1.44 -5.16 5.08
C TYR A 52 0.38 -4.13 5.48
N ILE A 53 0.69 -3.18 6.37
CA ILE A 53 -0.22 -2.06 6.70
C ILE A 53 -0.47 -1.18 5.47
N TYR A 54 0.58 -0.83 4.71
CA TYR A 54 0.46 -0.08 3.46
C TYR A 54 -0.38 -0.82 2.42
N LEU A 55 -0.18 -2.13 2.28
CA LEU A 55 -0.98 -2.99 1.40
C LEU A 55 -2.45 -3.05 1.83
N GLY A 56 -2.71 -3.22 3.13
CA GLY A 56 -4.08 -3.22 3.67
C GLY A 56 -4.80 -1.89 3.42
N LEU A 57 -4.12 -0.77 3.70
CA LEU A 57 -4.63 0.57 3.40
C LEU A 57 -4.87 0.79 1.91
N ALA A 58 -3.97 0.29 1.05
CA ALA A 58 -4.11 0.37 -0.39
C ALA A 58 -5.38 -0.34 -0.88
N VAL A 59 -5.65 -1.56 -0.39
CA VAL A 59 -6.87 -2.30 -0.74
C VAL A 59 -8.12 -1.57 -0.27
N LEU A 60 -8.12 -1.03 0.97
CA LEU A 60 -9.25 -0.26 1.50
C LEU A 60 -9.50 1.03 0.71
N LEU A 61 -8.46 1.79 0.37
CA LEU A 61 -8.57 3.02 -0.42
C LEU A 61 -9.01 2.74 -1.85
N PHE A 62 -8.46 1.71 -2.48
CA PHE A 62 -8.82 1.31 -3.84
C PHE A 62 -10.28 0.82 -3.90
N GLY A 63 -10.68 -0.04 -2.98
CA GLY A 63 -12.07 -0.50 -2.85
C GLY A 63 -13.04 0.65 -2.55
N GLY A 64 -12.68 1.54 -1.61
CA GLY A 64 -13.47 2.73 -1.29
C GLY A 64 -13.58 3.72 -2.44
N GLY A 65 -12.52 3.87 -3.24
CA GLY A 65 -12.50 4.68 -4.46
C GLY A 65 -13.42 4.11 -5.54
N ILE A 66 -13.36 2.80 -5.80
CA ILE A 66 -14.27 2.12 -6.74
C ILE A 66 -15.72 2.22 -6.25
N TYR A 67 -15.98 1.97 -4.97
CA TYR A 67 -17.31 2.08 -4.38
C TYR A 67 -17.88 3.49 -4.54
N THR A 68 -17.06 4.52 -4.29
CA THR A 68 -17.44 5.94 -4.47
C THR A 68 -17.74 6.26 -5.94
N LEU A 69 -17.04 5.63 -6.88
CA LEU A 69 -17.26 5.82 -8.32
C LEU A 69 -18.54 5.13 -8.83
N THR A 70 -18.87 3.97 -8.26
CA THR A 70 -20.02 3.12 -8.62
C THR A 70 -21.30 3.52 -7.89
N ARG A 71 -21.20 4.23 -6.77
CA ARG A 71 -22.35 4.81 -6.07
C ARG A 71 -23.02 5.82 -7.00
N LYS A 72 -24.15 5.42 -7.58
CA LYS A 72 -25.03 6.35 -8.29
C LYS A 72 -25.48 7.40 -7.27
N GLN A 73 -25.21 8.67 -7.57
CA GLN A 73 -25.93 9.76 -6.93
C GLN A 73 -27.42 9.65 -7.25
#